data_AF-B6EF27-F1
#
_entry.id   AF-B6EF27-F1
#
_cell.length_a   1.000
_cell.length_b   1.000
_cell.length_c   1.000
_cell.angle_alpha   90.00
_cell.angle_beta   90.00
_cell.angle_gamma   90.00
#
_symmetry.space_group_name_H-M   'P 1'
#
loop_
_entity.id
_entity.type
_entity.pdbx_description
1 polymer ?
#
loop_
_entity_poly.entity_id
_entity_poly.type
_entity_poly.pdbx_seq_one_letter_code
_entity_poly.pdbx_strand_id
1 'polypeptide(L)'
;PGVDHNTWKPYSMSRHGKWVAMLGDNWNWEVQLKDAYAKGGQNAPTCAGCHFEYEGEYSHNITRKIRWANYPFVPGIAENITSDWSEARLDSWVVTCTQCHSERFARSYLMANSADIHHT
;
A
#
# COMPACT_ATOMS: atom_id res chain seq x y z
N PRO A 1 13.54 -12.10 -1.46
CA PRO A 1 13.76 -10.63 -1.37
C PRO A 1 15.19 -10.27 -1.79
N GLY A 2 15.35 -9.40 -2.79
CA GLY A 2 16.64 -9.05 -3.42
C GLY A 2 17.16 -7.68 -3.01
N VAL A 3 18.31 -7.29 -3.57
CA VAL A 3 18.94 -5.97 -3.33
C VAL A 3 18.23 -4.84 -4.10
N ASP A 4 17.54 -5.19 -5.17
CA ASP A 4 16.90 -4.35 -6.17
C ASP A 4 15.40 -4.11 -5.91
N HIS A 5 14.77 -5.02 -5.16
CA HIS A 5 13.41 -4.85 -4.65
C HIS A 5 13.28 -5.58 -3.30
N ASN A 6 13.57 -4.84 -2.23
CA ASN A 6 13.66 -5.42 -0.89
C ASN A 6 12.32 -5.50 -0.15
N THR A 7 11.18 -5.29 -0.80
CA THR A 7 9.81 -5.05 -0.27
C THR A 7 9.43 -5.79 1.02
N TRP A 8 9.76 -7.08 1.17
CA TRP A 8 9.56 -7.83 2.41
C TRP A 8 10.27 -7.21 3.62
N LYS A 9 11.52 -6.76 3.47
CA LYS A 9 12.34 -6.21 4.55
C LYS A 9 11.76 -4.92 5.14
N PRO A 10 11.44 -3.85 4.38
CA PRO A 10 10.82 -2.67 4.95
C PRO A 10 9.40 -2.95 5.46
N TYR A 11 8.63 -3.83 4.80
CA TYR A 11 7.31 -4.22 5.31
C TYR A 11 7.40 -4.92 6.68
N SER A 12 8.18 -6.01 6.77
CA SER A 12 8.33 -6.80 8.01
C SER A 12 9.00 -6.04 9.16
N MET A 13 9.70 -4.94 8.85
CA MET A 13 10.27 -4.02 9.84
C MET A 13 9.37 -2.81 10.15
N SER A 14 8.37 -2.51 9.31
CA SER A 14 7.38 -1.48 9.58
C SER A 14 6.45 -1.89 10.74
N ARG A 15 5.75 -0.91 11.33
CA ARG A 15 4.71 -1.25 12.33
C ARG A 15 3.66 -2.19 11.75
N HIS A 16 3.21 -1.99 10.51
CA HIS A 16 2.23 -2.87 9.87
C HIS A 16 2.70 -4.33 9.88
N GLY A 17 3.91 -4.61 9.39
CA GLY A 17 4.44 -5.97 9.37
C GLY A 17 4.70 -6.55 10.77
N LYS A 18 5.10 -5.73 11.75
CA LYS A 18 5.23 -6.17 13.15
C LYS A 18 3.89 -6.58 13.74
N TRP A 19 2.82 -5.82 13.51
CA TRP A 19 1.48 -6.20 13.98
C TRP A 19 1.01 -7.51 13.35
N VAL A 20 1.24 -7.72 12.05
CA VAL A 20 0.93 -9.01 11.40
C VAL A 20 1.72 -10.15 12.05
N ALA A 21 3.02 -9.98 12.31
CA ALA A 21 3.83 -11.00 12.94
C ALA A 21 3.43 -11.31 14.40
N MET A 22 2.88 -10.32 15.13
CA MET A 22 2.49 -10.49 16.54
C MET A 22 1.06 -11.01 16.72
N LEU A 23 0.13 -10.59 15.85
CA LEU A 23 -1.30 -10.86 16.01
C LEU A 23 -1.87 -11.82 14.96
N GLY A 24 -1.11 -12.14 13.91
CA GLY A 24 -1.60 -12.90 12.76
C GLY A 24 -2.21 -14.26 13.13
N ASP A 25 -1.70 -14.91 14.18
CA ASP A 25 -2.23 -16.20 14.66
C ASP A 25 -3.66 -16.09 15.22
N ASN A 26 -4.11 -14.89 15.59
CA ASN A 26 -5.46 -14.62 16.08
C ASN A 26 -6.44 -14.23 14.96
N TRP A 27 -5.99 -14.14 13.72
CA TRP A 27 -6.82 -13.75 12.58
C TRP A 27 -7.29 -14.98 11.81
N ASN A 28 -8.49 -14.90 11.25
CA ASN A 28 -8.98 -15.91 10.33
C ASN A 28 -8.49 -15.60 8.91
N TRP A 29 -7.53 -16.38 8.42
CA TRP A 29 -6.94 -16.23 7.09
C TRP A 29 -7.75 -16.88 5.96
N GLU A 30 -8.78 -17.67 6.29
CA GLU A 30 -9.62 -18.36 5.32
C GLU A 30 -10.77 -17.49 4.80
N VAL A 31 -11.01 -16.32 5.40
CA VAL A 31 -11.97 -15.36 4.83
C VAL A 31 -11.37 -14.66 3.61
N GLN A 32 -12.22 -14.36 2.64
CA GLN A 32 -11.85 -13.52 1.49
C GLN A 32 -11.35 -12.14 1.93
N LEU A 33 -10.45 -11.53 1.15
CA LEU A 33 -9.81 -10.25 1.49
C LEU A 33 -10.81 -9.12 1.81
N LYS A 34 -11.94 -9.05 1.10
CA LYS A 34 -12.98 -8.03 1.38
C LYS A 34 -13.58 -8.13 2.79
N ASP A 35 -13.49 -9.31 3.40
CA ASP A 35 -14.01 -9.60 4.74
C ASP A 35 -12.88 -9.63 5.79
N ALA A 36 -11.62 -9.39 5.42
CA ALA A 36 -10.46 -9.56 6.29
C ALA A 36 -10.52 -8.69 7.56
N TYR A 37 -10.88 -7.42 7.42
CA TYR A 37 -10.97 -6.49 8.56
C TYR A 37 -12.28 -6.66 9.35
N ALA A 38 -13.39 -7.00 8.68
CA ALA A 38 -14.72 -7.09 9.31
C ALA A 38 -15.00 -8.45 9.98
N LYS A 39 -14.54 -9.55 9.37
CA LYS A 39 -14.81 -10.93 9.82
C LYS A 39 -13.54 -11.71 10.11
N GLY A 40 -12.44 -11.37 9.44
CA GLY A 40 -11.13 -12.00 9.64
C GLY A 40 -10.41 -11.56 10.92
N GLY A 41 -10.89 -10.49 11.57
CA GLY A 41 -10.28 -9.93 12.78
C GLY A 41 -8.95 -9.22 12.51
N GLN A 42 -8.57 -9.01 11.24
CA GLN A 42 -7.35 -8.29 10.90
C GLN A 42 -7.44 -6.83 11.34
N ASN A 43 -6.38 -6.32 11.96
CA ASN A 43 -6.28 -4.91 12.36
C ASN A 43 -4.95 -4.25 11.92
N ALA A 44 -4.18 -4.93 11.08
CA ALA A 44 -3.06 -4.35 10.37
C ALA A 44 -3.02 -4.88 8.92
N PRO A 45 -2.56 -4.06 7.96
CA PRO A 45 -2.61 -4.42 6.56
C PRO A 45 -1.52 -5.43 6.17
N THR A 46 -1.84 -6.24 5.15
CA THR A 46 -0.93 -7.20 4.52
C THR A 46 -0.57 -6.79 3.10
N CYS A 47 0.41 -7.46 2.48
CA CYS A 47 0.74 -7.25 1.07
C CYS A 47 -0.49 -7.41 0.18
N ALA A 48 -1.28 -8.48 0.39
CA ALA A 48 -2.50 -8.74 -0.36
C ALA A 48 -3.59 -7.70 -0.04
N GLY A 49 -3.79 -7.38 1.24
CA GLY A 49 -4.77 -6.37 1.67
C GLY A 49 -4.54 -4.99 1.04
N CYS A 50 -3.28 -4.59 0.84
CA CYS A 50 -2.96 -3.33 0.18
C CYS A 50 -2.98 -3.41 -1.34
N HIS A 51 -2.34 -4.41 -1.96
CA HIS A 51 -2.07 -4.39 -3.40
C HIS A 51 -3.19 -5.00 -4.26
N PHE A 52 -4.06 -5.83 -3.71
CA PHE A 52 -5.17 -6.45 -4.46
C PHE A 52 -6.43 -5.58 -4.44
N GLU A 53 -6.51 -4.67 -3.47
CA GLU A 53 -7.60 -3.71 -3.31
C GLU A 53 -7.54 -2.62 -4.38
N TYR A 54 -8.69 -2.22 -4.90
CA TYR A 54 -8.88 -1.02 -5.72
C TYR A 54 -10.34 -0.58 -5.63
N GLU A 55 -10.57 0.65 -5.18
CA GLU A 55 -11.90 1.27 -5.06
C GLU A 55 -12.89 0.41 -4.26
N GLY A 56 -12.41 -0.19 -3.15
CA GLY A 56 -13.19 -1.03 -2.25
C GLY A 56 -13.32 -2.49 -2.68
N GLU A 57 -12.90 -2.84 -3.89
CA GLU A 57 -12.99 -4.20 -4.44
C GLU A 57 -11.63 -4.90 -4.49
N TYR A 58 -11.63 -6.22 -4.39
CA TYR A 58 -10.42 -7.04 -4.40
C TYR A 58 -10.35 -7.91 -5.66
N SER A 59 -9.21 -7.87 -6.36
CA SER A 59 -9.00 -8.68 -7.57
C SER A 59 -7.55 -9.13 -7.72
N HIS A 60 -7.30 -10.05 -8.65
CA HIS A 60 -5.95 -10.47 -9.01
C HIS A 60 -5.17 -9.44 -9.85
N ASN A 61 -5.78 -8.29 -10.20
CA ASN A 61 -5.10 -7.18 -10.86
C ASN A 61 -4.53 -6.19 -9.83
N ILE A 62 -3.20 -6.23 -9.67
CA ILE A 62 -2.44 -5.44 -8.71
C ILE A 62 -1.81 -4.15 -9.29
N THR A 63 -2.08 -3.82 -10.56
CA THR A 63 -1.33 -2.74 -11.26
C THR A 63 -2.01 -1.39 -11.19
N ARG A 64 -3.30 -1.36 -10.86
CA ARG A 64 -4.17 -0.18 -11.01
C ARG A 64 -3.75 1.02 -10.15
N LYS A 65 -3.03 0.79 -9.04
CA LYS A 65 -2.55 1.85 -8.13
C LYS A 65 -1.06 2.17 -8.26
N ILE A 66 -0.32 1.52 -9.15
CA ILE A 66 1.13 1.72 -9.25
C ILE A 66 1.44 3.13 -9.78
N ARG A 67 2.28 3.88 -9.05
CA ARG A 67 2.80 5.20 -9.46
C ARG A 67 4.31 5.16 -9.73
N TRP A 68 5.08 4.67 -8.76
CA TRP A 68 6.55 4.68 -8.80
C TRP A 68 7.22 3.44 -9.42
N ALA A 69 6.48 2.33 -9.56
CA ALA A 69 6.96 1.10 -10.20
C ALA A 69 8.36 0.60 -9.75
N ASN A 70 8.69 0.74 -8.45
CA ASN A 70 9.95 0.35 -7.79
C ASN A 70 11.21 1.16 -8.17
N TYR A 71 11.38 1.54 -9.44
CA TYR A 71 12.59 2.18 -9.94
C TYR A 71 12.34 3.65 -10.34
N PRO A 72 12.55 4.62 -9.43
CA PRO A 72 12.22 6.03 -9.69
C PRO A 72 13.10 6.68 -10.76
N PHE A 73 14.29 6.13 -11.03
CA PHE A 73 15.21 6.61 -12.05
C PHE A 73 14.80 6.25 -13.49
N VAL A 74 13.74 5.47 -13.68
CA VAL A 74 13.22 5.16 -15.03
C VAL A 74 12.69 6.47 -15.65
N PRO A 75 13.16 6.84 -16.86
CA PRO A 75 12.75 8.10 -17.49
C PRO A 75 11.23 8.25 -17.58
N GLY A 76 10.71 9.40 -17.15
CA GLY A 76 9.28 9.70 -17.17
C GLY A 76 8.52 9.31 -15.91
N ILE A 77 9.08 8.50 -15.00
CA ILE A 77 8.36 8.12 -13.76
C ILE A 77 8.31 9.29 -12.77
N ALA A 78 9.45 9.92 -12.48
CA ALA A 78 9.52 11.04 -11.54
C ALA A 78 8.76 12.25 -12.09
N GLU A 79 8.91 12.55 -13.38
CA GLU A 79 8.22 13.67 -14.04
C GLU A 79 6.70 13.48 -14.09
N ASN A 80 6.23 12.23 -14.14
CA ASN A 80 4.80 11.92 -14.19
C ASN A 80 4.14 11.92 -12.80
N ILE A 81 4.88 12.06 -11.69
CA ILE A 81 4.32 11.84 -10.35
C ILE A 81 3.24 12.86 -9.95
N THR A 82 3.29 14.07 -10.53
CA THR A 82 2.34 15.17 -10.30
C THR A 82 1.26 15.26 -11.38
N SER A 83 1.22 14.31 -12.33
CA SER A 83 0.16 14.26 -13.35
C SER A 83 -1.19 13.84 -12.77
N ASP A 84 -2.28 14.20 -13.43
CA ASP A 84 -3.64 13.75 -13.08
C ASP A 84 -3.75 12.21 -13.03
N TRP A 85 -3.00 11.51 -13.89
CA TRP A 85 -2.96 10.04 -13.91
C TRP A 85 -2.36 9.46 -12.62
N SER A 86 -1.33 10.12 -12.08
CA SER A 86 -0.65 9.73 -10.84
C SER A 86 -1.44 10.16 -9.61
N GLU A 87 -2.09 11.33 -9.64
CA GLU A 87 -2.93 11.83 -8.56
C GLU A 87 -4.19 10.97 -8.39
N ALA A 88 -4.85 10.58 -9.48
CA ALA A 88 -5.99 9.65 -9.41
C ALA A 88 -5.61 8.30 -8.74
N ARG A 89 -4.37 7.83 -8.95
CA ARG A 89 -3.85 6.63 -8.28
C ARG A 89 -3.47 6.88 -6.83
N LEU A 90 -3.03 8.08 -6.50
CA LEU A 90 -2.82 8.49 -5.12
C LEU A 90 -4.14 8.47 -4.35
N ASP A 91 -5.23 8.95 -4.96
CA ASP A 91 -6.58 8.86 -4.38
C ASP A 91 -7.01 7.41 -4.14
N SER A 92 -6.78 6.50 -5.10
CA SER A 92 -7.03 5.06 -4.88
C SER A 92 -6.18 4.48 -3.74
N TRP A 93 -4.94 4.94 -3.53
CA TRP A 93 -4.15 4.55 -2.36
C TRP A 93 -4.75 5.09 -1.06
N VAL A 94 -5.23 6.33 -1.08
CA VAL A 94 -5.90 6.95 0.07
C VAL A 94 -7.13 6.13 0.47
N VAL A 95 -7.95 5.65 -0.49
CA VAL A 95 -9.08 4.73 -0.22
C VAL A 95 -8.63 3.47 0.52
N THR A 96 -7.50 2.89 0.15
CA THR A 96 -6.93 1.74 0.88
C THR A 96 -6.56 2.11 2.32
N CYS A 97 -5.88 3.25 2.50
CA CYS A 97 -5.40 3.69 3.81
C CYS A 97 -6.54 4.09 4.74
N THR A 98 -7.65 4.61 4.20
CA THR A 98 -8.80 5.07 4.99
C THR A 98 -9.68 3.97 5.55
N GLN A 99 -9.37 2.70 5.24
CA GLN A 99 -9.92 1.56 5.97
C GLN A 99 -9.48 1.53 7.44
N CYS A 100 -8.40 2.23 7.81
CA CYS A 100 -7.90 2.31 9.19
C CYS A 100 -7.49 3.72 9.65
N HIS A 101 -7.04 4.58 8.76
CA HIS A 101 -6.52 5.91 9.09
C HIS A 101 -7.44 7.04 8.59
N SER A 102 -7.28 8.25 9.12
CA SER A 102 -7.92 9.41 8.50
C SER A 102 -7.28 9.72 7.15
N GLU A 103 -8.05 10.26 6.22
CA GLU A 103 -7.57 10.69 4.90
C GLU A 103 -6.38 11.67 5.03
N ARG A 104 -6.49 12.62 5.95
CA ARG A 104 -5.42 13.58 6.23
C ARG A 104 -4.11 12.88 6.57
N PHE A 105 -4.14 11.90 7.47
CA PHE A 105 -2.95 11.15 7.86
C PHE A 105 -2.38 10.37 6.67
N ALA A 106 -3.23 9.67 5.91
CA ALA A 106 -2.84 8.91 4.73
C ALA A 106 -2.13 9.79 3.69
N ARG A 107 -2.75 10.92 3.32
CA ARG A 107 -2.16 11.87 2.36
C ARG A 107 -0.84 12.44 2.86
N SER A 108 -0.77 12.87 4.12
CA SER A 108 0.48 13.41 4.69
C SER A 108 1.64 12.41 4.57
N TYR A 109 1.42 11.14 4.87
CA TYR A 109 2.46 10.12 4.77
C TYR A 109 2.86 9.81 3.32
N LEU A 110 1.89 9.66 2.41
CA LEU A 110 2.13 9.34 1.00
C LEU A 110 2.81 10.49 0.24
N MET A 111 2.45 11.73 0.55
CA MET A 111 3.06 12.92 -0.05
C MET A 111 4.49 13.12 0.45
N ALA A 112 4.74 12.96 1.75
CA ALA A 112 6.11 13.03 2.31
C ALA A 112 7.03 11.99 1.65
N ASN A 113 6.56 10.73 1.55
CA ASN A 113 7.30 9.67 0.87
C ASN A 113 7.58 10.00 -0.61
N SER A 114 6.58 10.50 -1.34
CA SER A 114 6.76 10.87 -2.75
C SER A 114 7.74 12.05 -2.92
N ALA A 115 7.74 13.02 -2.00
CA ALA A 115 8.69 14.12 -2.01
C ALA A 115 10.12 13.62 -1.75
N ASP A 116 10.31 12.74 -0.76
CA ASP A 116 11.61 12.15 -0.47
C ASP A 116 12.18 11.40 -1.69
N ILE A 117 11.36 10.60 -2.39
CA ILE A 117 11.77 9.88 -3.61
C ILE A 117 12.09 10.85 -4.76
N HIS A 118 11.32 11.92 -4.94
CA HIS A 118 11.56 12.87 -6.03
C HIS A 118 12.85 13.71 -5.81
N HIS A 119 13.35 13.78 -4.58
CA HIS A 119 14.57 14.53 -4.25
C HIS A 119 15.85 13.67 -4.22
N THR A 120 15.75 12.36 -4.47
CA THR A 120 16.90 11.43 -4.62
C THR A 120 17.24 11.18 -6.07
#